data_AF-A0A3C0T0C9-F1
#
_entry.id   AF-A0A3C0T0C9-F1
#
_cell.length_a   1.000
_cell.length_b   1.000
_cell.length_c   1.000
_cell.angle_alpha   90.00
_cell.angle_beta   90.00
_cell.angle_gamma   90.00
#
_symmetry.space_group_name_H-M   'P 1'
#
loop_
_entity.id
_entity.type
_entity.pdbx_description
1 polymer ?
#
loop_
_entity_poly.entity_id
_entity_poly.type
_entity_poly.pdbx_seq_one_letter_code
_entity_poly.pdbx_strand_id
1 'polypeptide(L)'
;AACAGFGAICGSGPATAATMASVALPEMKRYGYADSLASGTVAAGGSLGMLIPPSVVFIVYALMTEQSIGSLFIAGVIPGILIAALFCLSIYLRCSRNKNLGPASKKHSWKERFASLNGVIETVILFIIVMGGMFLGLFTPIEAAAIGVAGSFLIAIVQKEMNFAKLKQIILETVRTSTMVFFIVAGATVFGRFLAVSRIPFSLAQFFISLPFPGWTTMLLITLFFLVAGCFIDALALILLTIPIFYPVILELGYDPIWFGVIVVVITQMGVITPPVGVNVYVVSGIERDIPLPEIFKGAMPYLFMLIVAAVLMIIFPQICLFLPELLH
;
A
#
# COMPACT_ATOMS: atom_id res chain seq x y z
N ALA A 1 5.13 0.68 12.32
CA ALA A 1 3.94 0.33 13.13
C ALA A 1 2.81 1.33 12.92
N ALA A 2 2.94 2.61 13.30
CA ALA A 2 1.88 3.61 13.14
C ALA A 2 1.36 3.72 11.69
N CYS A 3 2.25 3.87 10.71
CA CYS A 3 1.86 3.91 9.29
C CYS A 3 1.18 2.62 8.81
N ALA A 4 1.56 1.45 9.36
CA ALA A 4 0.94 0.17 9.01
C ALA A 4 -0.50 0.09 9.55
N GLY A 5 -0.71 0.52 10.81
CA GLY A 5 -2.05 0.59 11.41
C GLY A 5 -2.93 1.65 10.75
N PHE A 6 -2.40 2.84 10.45
CA PHE A 6 -3.14 3.87 9.72
C PHE A 6 -3.41 3.46 8.26
N GLY A 7 -2.45 2.80 7.61
CA GLY A 7 -2.59 2.26 6.28
C GLY A 7 -3.76 1.27 6.18
N ALA A 8 -3.95 0.43 7.21
CA ALA A 8 -5.08 -0.48 7.36
C ALA A 8 -6.44 0.21 7.57
N ILE A 9 -6.50 1.53 7.54
CA ILE A 9 -7.74 2.32 7.61
C ILE A 9 -7.86 3.17 6.34
N CYS A 10 -6.75 3.76 5.90
CA CYS A 10 -6.72 4.69 4.77
C CYS A 10 -6.75 3.99 3.41
N GLY A 11 -6.07 2.86 3.25
CA GLY A 11 -6.01 2.11 2.00
C GLY A 11 -5.30 2.80 0.83
N SER A 12 -4.63 3.93 1.09
CA SER A 12 -3.92 4.74 0.10
C SER A 12 -2.50 5.08 0.56
N GLY A 13 -1.52 4.84 -0.32
CA GLY A 13 -0.11 5.09 -0.04
C GLY A 13 0.20 6.57 0.17
N PRO A 14 -0.07 7.44 -0.84
CA PRO A 14 0.17 8.88 -0.73
C PRO A 14 -0.60 9.54 0.42
N ALA A 15 -1.85 9.16 0.66
CA ALA A 15 -2.63 9.72 1.75
C ALA A 15 -2.09 9.31 3.13
N THR A 16 -1.71 8.04 3.30
CA THR A 16 -1.03 7.57 4.53
C THR A 16 0.29 8.31 4.75
N ALA A 17 1.10 8.48 3.71
CA ALA A 17 2.35 9.24 3.80
C ALA A 17 2.09 10.69 4.22
N ALA A 18 1.06 11.33 3.66
CA ALA A 18 0.69 12.69 4.00
C ALA A 18 0.27 12.84 5.45
N THR A 19 -0.68 12.03 5.91
CA THR A 19 -1.18 12.11 7.30
C THR A 19 -0.10 11.75 8.32
N MET A 20 0.72 10.74 8.02
CA MET A 20 1.80 10.35 8.93
C MET A 20 2.95 11.35 8.92
N ALA A 21 3.20 12.04 7.81
CA ALA A 21 4.17 13.13 7.78
C ALA A 21 3.75 14.30 8.67
N SER A 22 2.49 14.73 8.57
CA SER A 22 2.00 15.89 9.33
C SER A 22 1.91 15.63 10.84
N VAL A 23 1.71 14.38 11.27
CA VAL A 23 1.55 14.03 12.68
C VAL A 23 2.85 13.49 13.30
N ALA A 24 3.58 12.61 12.60
CA ALA A 24 4.71 11.90 13.20
C ALA A 24 6.04 12.66 13.06
N LEU A 25 6.29 13.37 11.94
CA LEU A 25 7.57 14.04 11.74
C LEU A 25 7.86 15.15 12.75
N PRO A 26 6.90 16.03 13.11
CA PRO A 26 7.15 17.07 14.11
C PRO A 26 7.54 16.48 15.48
N GLU A 27 6.90 15.38 15.85
CA GLU A 27 7.19 14.65 17.09
C GLU A 27 8.55 13.95 17.04
N MET A 28 8.88 13.27 15.94
CA MET A 28 10.20 12.65 15.75
C MET A 28 11.32 13.70 15.81
N LYS A 29 11.13 14.88 15.19
CA LYS A 29 12.04 16.02 15.32
C LYS A 29 12.17 16.50 16.76
N ARG A 30 11.04 16.64 17.50
CA ARG A 30 11.04 17.02 18.91
C ARG A 30 11.86 16.07 19.78
N TYR A 31 11.83 14.78 19.48
CA TYR A 31 12.63 13.76 20.15
C TYR A 31 14.06 13.63 19.60
N GLY A 32 14.48 14.44 18.64
CA GLY A 32 15.85 14.46 18.11
C GLY A 32 16.19 13.29 17.19
N TYR A 33 15.19 12.72 16.49
CA TYR A 33 15.46 11.74 15.44
C TYR A 33 16.11 12.42 14.23
N ALA A 34 17.01 11.70 13.55
CA ALA A 34 17.62 12.20 12.33
C ALA A 34 16.57 12.35 11.21
N ASP A 35 16.60 13.47 10.48
CA ASP A 35 15.64 13.79 9.42
C ASP A 35 15.57 12.70 8.36
N SER A 36 16.72 12.18 7.90
CA SER A 36 16.76 11.02 7.00
C SER A 36 16.08 9.76 7.54
N LEU A 37 16.17 9.45 8.85
CA LEU A 37 15.47 8.30 9.40
C LEU A 37 13.96 8.59 9.47
N ALA A 38 13.57 9.74 10.01
CA ALA A 38 12.17 10.10 10.21
C ALA A 38 11.40 10.17 8.88
N SER A 39 11.88 11.02 7.96
CA SER A 39 11.25 11.24 6.66
C SER A 39 11.21 9.96 5.80
N GLY A 40 12.32 9.22 5.74
CA GLY A 40 12.40 7.96 4.99
C GLY A 40 11.48 6.87 5.55
N THR A 41 11.35 6.79 6.88
CA THR A 41 10.45 5.83 7.53
C THR A 41 8.98 6.16 7.26
N VAL A 42 8.61 7.44 7.27
CA VAL A 42 7.24 7.86 6.97
C VAL A 42 6.91 7.65 5.49
N ALA A 43 7.83 8.00 4.58
CA ALA A 43 7.65 7.82 3.14
C ALA A 43 7.45 6.34 2.76
N ALA A 44 8.33 5.46 3.28
CA ALA A 44 8.22 4.02 3.08
C ALA A 44 7.05 3.40 3.86
N GLY A 45 6.85 3.80 5.11
CA GLY A 45 5.73 3.34 5.93
C GLY A 45 4.38 3.68 5.30
N GLY A 46 4.27 4.80 4.59
CA GLY A 46 3.10 5.18 3.83
C GLY A 46 2.73 4.16 2.76
N SER A 47 3.70 3.52 2.11
CA SER A 47 3.45 2.56 1.04
C SER A 47 2.69 1.32 1.53
N LEU A 48 2.82 0.96 2.82
CA LEU A 48 2.12 -0.18 3.42
C LEU A 48 0.60 -0.06 3.35
N GLY A 49 0.06 1.17 3.28
CA GLY A 49 -1.37 1.40 3.10
C GLY A 49 -1.90 0.91 1.75
N MET A 50 -1.04 0.61 0.78
CA MET A 50 -1.45 0.00 -0.48
C MET A 50 -1.58 -1.52 -0.39
N LEU A 51 -0.99 -2.16 0.61
CA LEU A 51 -0.95 -3.62 0.76
C LEU A 51 -1.80 -4.14 1.92
N ILE A 52 -1.77 -3.45 3.06
CA ILE A 52 -2.54 -3.86 4.23
C ILE A 52 -4.00 -3.47 4.02
N PRO A 53 -4.96 -4.42 4.09
CA PRO A 53 -6.37 -4.13 3.85
C PRO A 53 -6.97 -3.13 4.84
N PRO A 54 -8.00 -2.36 4.43
CA PRO A 54 -8.57 -2.30 3.08
C PRO A 54 -7.62 -1.54 2.14
N SER A 55 -7.51 -1.95 0.87
CA SER A 55 -6.60 -1.34 -0.11
C SER A 55 -7.34 -0.92 -1.37
N VAL A 56 -7.23 0.36 -1.74
CA VAL A 56 -7.77 0.88 -3.00
C VAL A 56 -7.12 0.21 -4.20
N VAL A 57 -5.83 -0.08 -4.08
CA VAL A 57 -5.05 -0.71 -5.15
C VAL A 57 -5.54 -2.14 -5.42
N PHE A 58 -5.82 -2.92 -4.38
CA PHE A 58 -6.40 -4.25 -4.54
C PHE A 58 -7.82 -4.21 -5.07
N ILE A 59 -8.65 -3.25 -4.65
CA ILE A 59 -10.01 -3.10 -5.20
C ILE A 59 -9.93 -2.87 -6.72
N VAL A 60 -9.09 -1.95 -7.16
CA VAL A 60 -8.95 -1.64 -8.59
C VAL A 60 -8.41 -2.84 -9.36
N TYR A 61 -7.37 -3.51 -8.86
CA TYR A 61 -6.84 -4.73 -9.46
C TYR A 61 -7.93 -5.81 -9.58
N ALA A 62 -8.68 -6.07 -8.51
CA ALA A 62 -9.75 -7.07 -8.46
C ALA A 62 -10.83 -6.78 -9.50
N LEU A 63 -11.27 -5.52 -9.61
CA LEU A 63 -12.27 -5.09 -10.59
C LEU A 63 -11.79 -5.28 -12.03
N MET A 64 -10.51 -5.03 -12.31
CA MET A 64 -9.95 -5.19 -13.66
C MET A 64 -9.71 -6.64 -14.06
N THR A 65 -9.43 -7.50 -13.09
CA THR A 65 -9.09 -8.91 -13.29
C THR A 65 -10.26 -9.85 -12.99
N GLU A 66 -11.40 -9.27 -12.64
CA GLU A 66 -12.63 -9.96 -12.22
C GLU A 66 -12.36 -10.97 -11.07
N GLN A 67 -11.42 -10.64 -10.19
CA GLN A 67 -11.05 -11.45 -9.03
C GLN A 67 -11.83 -11.05 -7.77
N SER A 68 -11.84 -11.94 -6.78
CA SER A 68 -12.42 -11.66 -5.47
C SER A 68 -11.60 -10.61 -4.71
N ILE A 69 -12.25 -9.49 -4.37
CA ILE A 69 -11.67 -8.44 -3.51
C ILE A 69 -11.30 -9.03 -2.13
N GLY A 70 -12.17 -9.89 -1.58
CA GLY A 70 -11.95 -10.53 -0.28
C GLY A 70 -10.68 -11.39 -0.27
N SER A 71 -10.47 -12.19 -1.32
CA SER A 71 -9.30 -13.06 -1.44
C SER A 71 -8.01 -12.24 -1.56
N LEU A 72 -8.01 -11.14 -2.32
CA LEU A 72 -6.85 -10.23 -2.40
C LEU A 72 -6.57 -9.53 -1.08
N PHE A 73 -7.61 -9.10 -0.35
CA PHE A 73 -7.42 -8.49 0.95
C PHE A 73 -6.77 -9.48 1.92
N ILE A 74 -7.27 -10.70 1.98
CA ILE A 74 -6.71 -11.76 2.84
C ILE A 74 -5.28 -12.10 2.43
N ALA A 75 -5.02 -12.21 1.11
CA ALA A 75 -3.70 -12.45 0.56
C ALA A 75 -2.69 -11.35 0.93
N GLY A 76 -3.14 -10.11 1.13
CA GLY A 76 -2.29 -8.99 1.52
C GLY A 76 -1.89 -8.95 3.00
N VAL A 77 -2.59 -9.70 3.88
CA VAL A 77 -2.37 -9.62 5.34
C VAL A 77 -0.98 -10.12 5.74
N ILE A 78 -0.62 -11.35 5.36
CA ILE A 78 0.69 -11.93 5.70
C ILE A 78 1.84 -11.13 5.06
N PRO A 79 1.81 -10.82 3.74
CA PRO A 79 2.80 -9.96 3.11
C PRO A 79 2.92 -8.59 3.78
N GLY A 80 1.80 -7.97 4.15
CA GLY A 80 1.78 -6.68 4.84
C GLY A 80 2.46 -6.73 6.20
N ILE A 81 2.16 -7.76 7.01
CA ILE A 81 2.81 -7.99 8.30
C ILE A 81 4.30 -8.27 8.12
N LEU A 82 4.66 -9.10 7.14
CA LEU A 82 6.06 -9.42 6.82
C LEU A 82 6.86 -8.16 6.48
N ILE A 83 6.37 -7.33 5.57
CA ILE A 83 7.06 -6.08 5.18
C ILE A 83 7.12 -5.12 6.38
N ALA A 84 6.03 -4.98 7.14
CA ALA A 84 6.03 -4.16 8.34
C ALA A 84 7.07 -4.64 9.37
N ALA A 85 7.23 -5.96 9.55
CA ALA A 85 8.24 -6.55 10.42
C ALA A 85 9.66 -6.30 9.89
N LEU A 86 9.90 -6.46 8.59
CA LEU A 86 11.18 -6.14 7.95
C LEU A 86 11.54 -4.65 8.07
N PHE A 87 10.57 -3.76 7.97
CA PHE A 87 10.78 -2.32 8.18
C PHE A 87 11.14 -2.02 9.62
N CYS A 88 10.42 -2.60 10.60
CA CYS A 88 10.75 -2.48 12.02
C CYS A 88 12.16 -3.04 12.33
N LEU A 89 12.52 -4.18 11.72
CA LEU A 89 13.85 -4.76 11.84
C LEU A 89 14.93 -3.83 11.26
N SER A 90 14.69 -3.25 10.08
CA SER A 90 15.59 -2.27 9.46
C SER A 90 15.83 -1.06 10.37
N ILE A 91 14.76 -0.51 10.98
CA ILE A 91 14.85 0.58 11.96
C ILE A 91 15.69 0.15 13.16
N TYR A 92 15.39 -1.02 13.74
CA TYR A 92 16.11 -1.53 14.92
C TYR A 92 17.61 -1.70 14.65
N LEU A 93 17.98 -2.31 13.52
CA LEU A 93 19.38 -2.51 13.12
C LEU A 93 20.10 -1.18 12.90
N ARG A 94 19.45 -0.19 12.28
CA ARG A 94 20.02 1.14 12.03
C ARG A 94 20.23 1.93 13.32
N CYS A 95 19.23 1.97 14.20
CA CYS A 95 19.32 2.69 15.48
C CYS A 95 20.29 2.01 16.46
N SER A 96 20.42 0.68 16.42
CA SER A 96 21.40 -0.07 17.22
C SER A 96 22.85 0.24 16.80
N ARG A 97 23.10 0.38 15.49
CA ARG A 97 24.42 0.75 14.94
C ARG A 97 24.75 2.22 15.09
N ASN A 98 23.75 3.10 14.98
CA ASN A 98 23.94 4.54 15.13
C ASN A 98 22.84 5.14 16.01
N LYS A 99 23.19 5.35 17.29
CA LYS A 99 22.29 5.91 18.31
C LYS A 99 21.87 7.36 18.02
N ASN A 100 22.61 8.07 17.17
CA ASN A 100 22.26 9.44 16.77
C ASN A 100 21.09 9.49 15.78
N LEU A 101 20.72 8.36 15.15
CA LEU A 101 19.56 8.30 14.25
C LEU A 101 18.22 8.32 15.01
N GLY A 102 18.21 7.75 16.21
CA GLY A 102 17.02 7.62 17.05
C GLY A 102 17.44 7.55 18.52
N PRO A 103 17.54 8.70 19.21
CA PRO A 103 17.95 8.73 20.62
C PRO A 103 16.93 8.01 21.50
N ALA A 104 17.42 7.34 22.54
CA ALA A 104 16.57 6.59 23.45
C ALA A 104 15.66 7.54 24.25
N SER A 105 14.35 7.37 24.09
CA SER A 105 13.36 8.06 24.93
C SER A 105 13.24 7.41 26.32
N LYS A 106 12.62 8.12 27.26
CA LYS A 106 12.30 7.59 28.59
C LYS A 106 11.43 6.34 28.45
N LYS A 107 11.73 5.31 29.25
CA LYS A 107 10.92 4.09 29.29
C LYS A 107 9.57 4.42 29.90
N HIS A 108 8.52 4.27 29.10
CA HIS A 108 7.14 4.34 29.57
C HIS A 108 6.69 2.99 30.12
N SER A 109 5.92 3.02 31.21
CA SER A 109 5.36 1.80 31.80
C SER A 109 4.31 1.17 30.89
N TRP A 110 4.05 -0.14 31.03
CA TRP A 110 2.97 -0.79 30.27
C TRP A 110 1.60 -0.15 30.51
N LYS A 111 1.36 0.35 31.73
CA LYS A 111 0.14 1.07 32.07
C LYS A 111 -0.04 2.36 31.25
N GLU A 112 1.04 3.14 31.08
CA GLU A 112 1.03 4.34 30.22
C GLU A 112 0.82 3.99 28.74
N ARG A 113 1.43 2.89 28.27
CA ARG A 113 1.24 2.42 26.89
C ARG A 113 -0.22 2.03 26.62
N PHE A 114 -0.83 1.23 27.48
CA PHE A 114 -2.25 0.87 27.31
C PHE A 114 -3.19 2.07 27.48
N ALA A 115 -2.90 2.98 28.41
CA ALA A 115 -3.69 4.21 28.56
C ALA A 115 -3.66 5.08 27.28
N SER A 116 -2.53 5.09 26.55
CA SER A 116 -2.41 5.83 25.29
C SER A 116 -3.24 5.25 24.13
N LEU A 117 -3.71 3.99 24.24
CA LEU A 117 -4.53 3.35 23.21
C LEU A 117 -6.00 3.77 23.25
N ASN A 118 -6.46 4.43 24.31
CA ASN A 118 -7.88 4.79 24.48
C ASN A 118 -8.47 5.59 23.31
N GLY A 119 -7.67 6.33 22.54
CA GLY A 119 -8.14 7.07 21.36
C GLY A 119 -8.14 6.30 20.03
N VAL A 120 -7.74 5.02 20.02
CA VAL A 120 -7.62 4.19 18.80
C VAL A 120 -8.57 3.00 18.84
N ILE A 121 -9.18 2.72 19.99
CA ILE A 121 -10.03 1.53 20.21
C ILE A 121 -11.24 1.53 19.27
N GLU A 122 -11.89 2.68 19.07
CA GLU A 122 -13.07 2.79 18.22
C GLU A 122 -12.76 2.43 16.78
N THR A 123 -11.60 2.88 16.27
CA THR A 123 -11.15 2.56 14.92
C THR A 123 -10.77 1.09 14.78
N VAL A 124 -10.16 0.49 15.80
CA VAL A 124 -9.83 -0.94 15.83
C VAL A 124 -11.10 -1.79 15.85
N ILE A 125 -12.10 -1.42 16.65
CA ILE A 125 -13.40 -2.09 16.67
C ILE A 125 -14.06 -2.01 15.30
N LEU A 126 -14.08 -0.82 14.69
CA LEU A 126 -14.64 -0.64 13.35
C LEU A 126 -13.92 -1.52 12.32
N PHE A 127 -12.58 -1.54 12.36
CA PHE A 127 -11.78 -2.40 11.49
C PHE A 127 -12.13 -3.87 11.65
N ILE A 128 -12.23 -4.37 12.90
CA ILE A 128 -12.59 -5.76 13.18
C ILE A 128 -14.00 -6.09 12.66
N ILE A 129 -14.97 -5.18 12.82
CA ILE A 129 -16.34 -5.37 12.32
C ILE A 129 -16.36 -5.45 10.80
N VAL A 130 -15.70 -4.50 10.13
CA VAL A 130 -15.69 -4.40 8.66
C VAL A 130 -14.91 -5.56 8.04
N MET A 131 -13.67 -5.76 8.45
CA MET A 131 -12.80 -6.79 7.89
C MET A 131 -13.20 -8.19 8.34
N GLY A 132 -13.53 -8.36 9.63
CA GLY A 132 -13.99 -9.64 10.16
C GLY A 132 -15.32 -10.07 9.57
N GLY A 133 -16.28 -9.14 9.43
CA GLY A 133 -17.56 -9.42 8.78
C GLY A 133 -17.39 -9.79 7.30
N MET A 134 -16.48 -9.11 6.59
CA MET A 134 -16.19 -9.45 5.19
C MET A 134 -15.49 -10.81 5.05
N PHE A 135 -14.52 -11.14 5.90
CA PHE A 135 -13.79 -12.42 5.85
C PHE A 135 -14.63 -13.61 6.29
N LEU A 136 -15.59 -13.40 7.20
CA LEU A 136 -16.57 -14.42 7.59
C LEU A 136 -17.69 -14.60 6.55
N GLY A 137 -17.69 -13.82 5.46
CA GLY A 137 -18.73 -13.85 4.44
C GLY A 137 -20.08 -13.27 4.89
N LEU A 138 -20.11 -12.54 6.01
CA LEU A 138 -21.33 -11.87 6.50
C LEU A 138 -21.70 -10.66 5.62
N PHE A 139 -20.69 -10.00 5.05
CA PHE A 139 -20.84 -8.81 4.21
C PHE A 139 -20.08 -8.97 2.90
N THR A 140 -20.67 -8.49 1.81
CA THR A 140 -19.94 -8.23 0.56
C THR A 140 -18.99 -7.04 0.74
N PRO A 141 -17.96 -6.86 -0.12
CA PRO A 141 -17.05 -5.72 -0.04
C PRO A 141 -17.78 -4.36 -0.08
N ILE A 142 -18.89 -4.27 -0.82
CA ILE A 142 -19.71 -3.05 -0.91
C ILE A 142 -20.45 -2.80 0.40
N GLU A 143 -21.04 -3.83 1.01
CA GLU A 143 -21.71 -3.74 2.31
C GLU A 143 -20.71 -3.43 3.44
N ALA A 144 -19.54 -4.05 3.41
CA ALA A 144 -18.45 -3.79 4.34
C ALA A 144 -18.00 -2.31 4.26
N ALA A 145 -17.87 -1.76 3.06
CA ALA A 145 -17.58 -0.34 2.85
C ALA A 145 -18.71 0.57 3.41
N ALA A 146 -19.98 0.22 3.19
CA ALA A 146 -21.12 0.96 3.73
C ALA A 146 -21.13 0.97 5.27
N ILE A 147 -20.85 -0.17 5.90
CA ILE A 147 -20.71 -0.30 7.35
C ILE A 147 -19.52 0.53 7.86
N GLY A 148 -18.39 0.53 7.15
CA GLY A 148 -17.23 1.35 7.46
C GLY A 148 -17.54 2.85 7.46
N VAL A 149 -18.25 3.34 6.43
CA VAL A 149 -18.67 4.75 6.35
C VAL A 149 -19.68 5.09 7.44
N ALA A 150 -20.72 4.28 7.63
CA ALA A 150 -21.73 4.52 8.65
C ALA A 150 -21.14 4.49 10.08
N GLY A 151 -20.27 3.52 10.36
CA GLY A 151 -19.61 3.37 11.65
C GLY A 151 -18.61 4.48 11.94
N SER A 152 -17.77 4.86 10.97
CA SER A 152 -16.83 5.98 11.13
C SER A 152 -17.56 7.32 11.33
N PHE A 153 -18.68 7.53 10.63
CA PHE A 153 -19.53 8.70 10.81
C PHE A 153 -20.17 8.74 12.21
N LEU A 154 -20.68 7.60 12.69
CA LEU A 154 -21.24 7.48 14.03
C LEU A 154 -20.20 7.77 15.11
N ILE A 155 -18.98 7.22 14.99
CA ILE A 155 -17.88 7.48 15.91
C ILE A 155 -17.57 8.98 15.98
N ALA A 156 -17.48 9.64 14.82
CA ALA A 156 -17.16 11.07 14.76
C ALA A 156 -18.25 11.96 15.37
N ILE A 157 -19.53 11.55 15.31
CA ILE A 157 -20.65 12.21 16.01
C ILE A 157 -20.53 12.01 17.53
N VAL A 158 -20.29 10.78 17.97
CA VAL A 158 -20.19 10.44 19.41
C VAL A 158 -19.03 11.17 20.06
N GLN A 159 -17.89 11.30 19.38
CA GLN A 159 -16.72 12.06 19.84
C GLN A 159 -16.92 13.59 19.78
N LYS A 160 -18.07 14.06 19.27
CA LYS A 160 -18.42 15.49 19.11
C LYS A 160 -17.40 16.29 18.29
N GLU A 161 -16.68 15.61 17.40
CA GLU A 161 -15.67 16.24 16.56
C GLU A 161 -16.25 16.77 15.24
N MET A 162 -17.51 16.45 14.93
CA MET A 162 -18.15 16.80 13.67
C MET A 162 -18.71 18.22 13.68
N ASN A 163 -18.35 19.00 12.66
CA ASN A 163 -18.98 20.28 12.36
C ASN A 163 -19.26 20.39 10.85
N PHE A 164 -20.07 21.37 10.44
CA PHE A 164 -20.45 21.52 9.03
C PHE A 164 -19.25 21.72 8.10
N ALA A 165 -18.19 22.39 8.57
CA ALA A 165 -16.97 22.59 7.79
C ALA A 165 -16.22 21.27 7.54
N LYS A 166 -16.05 20.45 8.57
CA LYS A 166 -15.44 19.10 8.47
C LYS A 166 -16.29 18.18 7.61
N LEU A 167 -17.61 18.20 7.75
CA LEU A 167 -18.51 17.41 6.90
C LEU A 167 -18.33 17.77 5.42
N LYS A 168 -18.31 19.08 5.10
CA LYS A 168 -18.06 19.57 3.75
C LYS A 168 -16.68 19.13 3.24
N GLN A 169 -15.65 19.17 4.09
CA GLN A 169 -14.30 18.72 3.74
C GLN A 169 -14.28 17.23 3.41
N ILE A 170 -14.84 16.36 4.27
CA ILE A 170 -14.87 14.90 4.07
C ILE A 170 -15.59 14.55 2.77
N ILE A 171 -16.74 15.20 2.48
CA ILE A 171 -17.47 14.98 1.24
C ILE A 171 -16.62 15.40 0.03
N LEU A 172 -15.97 16.57 0.08
CA LEU A 172 -15.14 17.06 -1.02
C LEU A 172 -13.91 16.16 -1.27
N GLU A 173 -13.25 15.69 -0.21
CA GLU A 173 -12.12 14.74 -0.31
C GLU A 173 -12.59 13.39 -0.88
N THR A 174 -13.76 12.90 -0.45
CA THR A 174 -14.36 11.67 -0.98
C THR A 174 -14.70 11.83 -2.46
N VAL A 175 -15.36 12.92 -2.85
CA VAL A 175 -15.68 13.21 -4.26
C VAL A 175 -14.40 13.33 -5.08
N ARG A 176 -13.39 14.05 -4.60
CA ARG A 176 -12.10 14.18 -5.31
C ARG A 176 -11.46 12.82 -5.57
N THR A 177 -11.40 11.96 -4.55
CA THR A 177 -10.79 10.63 -4.66
C THR A 177 -11.60 9.75 -5.60
N SER A 178 -12.92 9.71 -5.45
CA SER A 178 -13.81 8.95 -6.33
C SER A 178 -13.78 9.42 -7.77
N THR A 179 -13.79 10.74 -8.02
CA THR A 179 -13.69 11.30 -9.38
C THR A 179 -12.35 10.96 -10.02
N MET A 180 -11.25 11.05 -9.28
CA MET A 180 -9.94 10.62 -9.78
C MET A 180 -9.96 9.14 -10.17
N VAL A 181 -10.47 8.25 -9.30
CA VAL A 181 -10.58 6.82 -9.59
C VAL A 181 -11.47 6.57 -10.81
N PHE A 182 -12.68 7.12 -10.85
CA PHE A 182 -13.61 6.91 -11.96
C PHE A 182 -13.07 7.45 -13.29
N PHE A 183 -12.41 8.60 -13.30
CA PHE A 183 -11.83 9.17 -14.52
C PHE A 183 -10.70 8.29 -15.06
N ILE A 184 -9.81 7.80 -14.19
CA ILE A 184 -8.74 6.89 -14.61
C ILE A 184 -9.32 5.54 -15.04
N VAL A 185 -10.30 4.97 -14.33
CA VAL A 185 -10.97 3.72 -14.71
C VAL A 185 -11.68 3.86 -16.06
N ALA A 186 -12.34 4.98 -16.33
CA ALA A 186 -12.95 5.24 -17.63
C ALA A 186 -11.90 5.27 -18.75
N GLY A 187 -10.80 6.01 -18.55
CA GLY A 187 -9.67 6.05 -19.49
C GLY A 187 -9.03 4.68 -19.70
N ALA A 188 -8.83 3.92 -18.62
CA ALA A 188 -8.27 2.57 -18.64
C ALA A 188 -9.20 1.57 -19.35
N THR A 189 -10.51 1.72 -19.22
CA THR A 189 -11.49 0.87 -19.93
C THR A 189 -11.44 1.14 -21.44
N VAL A 190 -11.38 2.41 -21.85
CA VAL A 190 -11.24 2.78 -23.26
C VAL A 190 -9.89 2.27 -23.81
N PHE A 191 -8.80 2.48 -23.06
CA PHE A 191 -7.47 2.00 -23.43
C PHE A 191 -7.40 0.47 -23.49
N GLY A 192 -7.99 -0.22 -22.52
CA GLY A 192 -8.08 -1.68 -22.49
C GLY A 192 -8.82 -2.25 -23.69
N ARG A 193 -9.94 -1.62 -24.10
CA ARG A 193 -10.64 -1.98 -25.36
C ARG A 193 -9.77 -1.76 -26.59
N PHE A 194 -9.05 -0.63 -26.66
CA PHE A 194 -8.09 -0.37 -27.74
C PHE A 194 -6.98 -1.43 -27.78
N LEU A 195 -6.42 -1.82 -26.63
CA LEU A 195 -5.42 -2.88 -26.53
C LEU A 195 -5.97 -4.24 -26.96
N ALA A 196 -7.19 -4.58 -26.54
CA ALA A 196 -7.85 -5.84 -26.93
C ALA A 196 -8.06 -5.92 -28.45
N VAL A 197 -8.50 -4.84 -29.08
CA VAL A 197 -8.70 -4.77 -30.54
C VAL A 197 -7.37 -4.78 -31.29
N SER A 198 -6.36 -4.05 -30.79
CA SER A 198 -5.02 -3.98 -31.43
C SER A 198 -4.18 -5.24 -31.26
N ARG A 199 -4.61 -6.21 -30.42
CA ARG A 199 -3.89 -7.46 -30.12
C ARG A 199 -2.46 -7.24 -29.61
N ILE A 200 -2.16 -6.06 -29.08
CA ILE A 200 -0.86 -5.75 -28.48
C ILE A 200 -0.55 -6.69 -27.30
N PRO A 201 -1.48 -6.91 -26.32
CA PRO A 201 -1.24 -7.84 -25.23
C PRO A 201 -0.95 -9.28 -25.70
N PHE A 202 -1.71 -9.76 -26.68
CA PHE A 202 -1.52 -11.09 -27.27
C PHE A 202 -0.15 -11.22 -27.95
N SER A 203 0.27 -10.21 -28.71
CA SER A 203 1.57 -10.20 -29.38
C SER A 203 2.73 -10.15 -28.39
N LEU A 204 2.59 -9.40 -27.29
CA LEU A 204 3.55 -9.37 -26.19
C LEU A 204 3.62 -10.72 -25.46
N ALA A 205 2.47 -11.34 -25.15
CA ALA A 205 2.42 -12.66 -24.53
C ALA A 205 3.12 -13.71 -25.38
N GLN A 206 2.81 -13.76 -26.68
CA GLN A 206 3.48 -14.65 -27.64
C GLN A 206 4.98 -14.36 -27.74
N PHE A 207 5.39 -13.09 -27.71
CA PHE A 207 6.80 -12.72 -27.66
C PHE A 207 7.49 -13.32 -26.42
N PHE A 208 6.91 -13.16 -25.23
CA PHE A 208 7.47 -13.72 -24.00
C PHE A 208 7.46 -15.25 -23.96
N ILE A 209 6.42 -15.90 -24.49
CA ILE A 209 6.31 -17.37 -24.54
C ILE A 209 7.28 -17.97 -25.57
N SER A 210 7.52 -17.27 -26.68
CA SER A 210 8.46 -17.71 -27.72
C SER A 210 9.94 -17.59 -27.30
N LEU A 211 10.22 -16.83 -26.24
CA LEU A 211 11.55 -16.78 -25.67
C LEU A 211 11.86 -18.13 -25.00
N PRO A 212 13.06 -18.72 -25.22
CA PRO A 212 13.46 -20.00 -24.63
C PRO A 212 13.79 -19.89 -23.13
N PHE A 213 13.21 -18.92 -22.43
CA PHE A 213 13.50 -18.65 -21.03
C PHE A 213 12.47 -19.34 -20.11
N PRO A 214 12.89 -19.79 -18.91
CA PRO A 214 11.95 -20.29 -17.92
C PRO A 214 11.02 -19.16 -17.45
N GLY A 215 9.78 -19.50 -17.06
CA GLY A 215 8.73 -18.53 -16.68
C GLY A 215 9.11 -17.54 -15.56
N TRP A 216 10.11 -17.82 -14.73
CA TRP A 216 10.63 -16.87 -13.72
C TRP A 216 11.36 -15.68 -14.36
N THR A 217 11.94 -15.85 -15.55
CA THR A 217 12.62 -14.78 -16.29
C THR A 217 11.62 -13.76 -16.78
N THR A 218 10.46 -14.21 -17.27
CA THR A 218 9.36 -13.32 -17.64
C THR A 218 8.85 -12.54 -16.43
N MET A 219 8.69 -13.19 -15.28
CA MET A 219 8.33 -12.51 -14.02
C MET A 219 9.36 -11.46 -13.62
N LEU A 220 10.65 -11.73 -13.79
CA LEU A 220 11.72 -10.77 -13.52
C LEU A 220 11.64 -9.55 -14.45
N LEU A 221 11.37 -9.76 -15.75
CA LEU A 221 11.22 -8.69 -16.74
C LEU A 221 9.99 -7.82 -16.44
N ILE A 222 8.85 -8.45 -16.11
CA ILE A 222 7.65 -7.74 -15.67
C ILE A 222 7.96 -6.93 -14.41
N THR A 223 8.62 -7.54 -13.43
CA THR A 223 9.00 -6.87 -12.18
C THR A 223 9.88 -5.64 -12.44
N LEU A 224 10.88 -5.78 -13.31
CA LEU A 224 11.77 -4.67 -13.67
C LEU A 224 11.02 -3.55 -14.39
N PHE A 225 10.10 -3.91 -15.30
CA PHE A 225 9.24 -2.94 -15.97
C PHE A 225 8.37 -2.15 -14.97
N PHE A 226 7.68 -2.86 -14.06
CA PHE A 226 6.86 -2.22 -13.02
C PHE A 226 7.68 -1.35 -12.08
N LEU A 227 8.90 -1.77 -11.72
CA LEU A 227 9.80 -0.98 -10.89
C LEU A 227 10.18 0.33 -11.60
N VAL A 228 10.65 0.26 -12.85
CA VAL A 228 11.05 1.45 -13.61
C VAL A 228 9.87 2.38 -13.84
N ALA A 229 8.73 1.85 -14.29
CA ALA A 229 7.54 2.65 -14.54
C ALA A 229 6.96 3.25 -13.25
N GLY A 230 6.97 2.50 -12.15
CA GLY A 230 6.50 2.94 -10.83
C GLY A 230 7.36 4.04 -10.21
N CYS A 231 8.60 4.23 -10.67
CA CYS A 231 9.41 5.37 -10.22
C CYS A 231 8.90 6.72 -10.76
N PHE A 232 8.08 6.72 -11.82
CA PHE A 232 7.55 7.93 -12.48
C PHE A 232 6.04 8.12 -12.27
N ILE A 233 5.29 7.03 -12.16
CA ILE A 233 3.82 7.04 -12.19
C ILE A 233 3.29 6.50 -10.86
N ASP A 234 2.18 7.09 -10.38
CA ASP A 234 1.45 6.59 -9.20
C ASP A 234 0.97 5.14 -9.37
N ALA A 235 0.90 4.40 -8.25
CA ALA A 235 0.56 2.99 -8.24
C ALA A 235 -0.79 2.67 -8.91
N LEU A 236 -1.82 3.49 -8.67
CA LEU A 236 -3.15 3.25 -9.26
C LEU A 236 -3.13 3.42 -10.77
N ALA A 237 -2.51 4.49 -11.26
CA ALA A 237 -2.38 4.76 -12.69
C ALA A 237 -1.53 3.70 -13.39
N LEU A 238 -0.45 3.24 -12.75
CA LEU A 238 0.40 2.19 -13.29
C LEU A 238 -0.38 0.88 -13.45
N ILE A 239 -1.11 0.44 -12.43
CA ILE A 239 -1.90 -0.79 -12.47
C ILE A 239 -2.99 -0.70 -13.54
N LEU A 240 -3.69 0.43 -13.62
CA LEU A 240 -4.74 0.64 -14.61
C LEU A 240 -4.24 0.55 -16.06
N LEU A 241 -3.00 0.98 -16.32
CA LEU A 241 -2.40 0.92 -17.65
C LEU A 241 -1.86 -0.48 -17.98
N THR A 242 -1.27 -1.16 -16.99
CA THR A 242 -0.39 -2.31 -17.23
C THR A 242 -1.08 -3.66 -17.02
N ILE A 243 -2.05 -3.76 -16.12
CA ILE A 243 -2.78 -5.01 -15.86
C ILE A 243 -3.44 -5.57 -17.13
N PRO A 244 -4.11 -4.78 -18.00
CA PRO A 244 -4.70 -5.33 -19.23
C PRO A 244 -3.66 -5.96 -20.17
N ILE A 245 -2.39 -5.59 -20.03
CA ILE A 245 -1.28 -6.09 -20.86
C ILE A 245 -0.68 -7.34 -20.22
N PHE A 246 -0.34 -7.30 -18.94
CA PHE A 246 0.40 -8.38 -18.27
C PHE A 246 -0.49 -9.48 -17.72
N TYR A 247 -1.73 -9.18 -17.33
CA TYR A 247 -2.62 -10.16 -16.73
C TYR A 247 -2.86 -11.39 -17.63
N PRO A 248 -3.16 -11.25 -18.94
CA PRO A 248 -3.28 -12.42 -19.82
C PRO A 248 -2.00 -13.24 -19.91
N VAL A 249 -0.82 -12.58 -19.90
CA VAL A 249 0.50 -13.23 -19.98
C VAL A 249 0.72 -14.12 -18.75
N ILE A 250 0.37 -13.61 -17.56
CA ILE A 250 0.50 -14.33 -16.29
C ILE A 250 -0.40 -15.57 -16.25
N LEU A 251 -1.64 -15.45 -16.74
CA LEU A 251 -2.56 -16.58 -16.83
C LEU A 251 -2.06 -17.65 -17.81
N GLU A 252 -1.52 -17.26 -18.98
CA GLU A 252 -0.94 -18.21 -19.95
C GLU A 252 0.31 -18.91 -19.39
N LEU A 253 1.09 -18.24 -18.55
CA LEU A 253 2.24 -18.84 -17.84
C LEU A 253 1.82 -19.75 -16.66
N GLY A 254 0.54 -19.81 -16.32
CA GLY A 254 0.01 -20.65 -15.24
C GLY A 254 0.24 -20.11 -13.84
N TYR A 255 0.50 -18.82 -13.69
CA TYR A 255 0.64 -18.18 -12.38
C TYR A 255 -0.72 -17.80 -11.79
N ASP A 256 -0.82 -17.85 -10.47
CA ASP A 256 -2.03 -17.48 -9.74
C ASP A 256 -2.30 -15.96 -9.82
N PRO A 257 -3.53 -15.54 -10.17
CA PRO A 257 -3.89 -14.13 -10.34
C PRO A 257 -3.91 -13.35 -9.01
N ILE A 258 -4.20 -13.98 -7.87
CA ILE A 258 -4.18 -13.33 -6.56
C ILE A 258 -2.74 -13.07 -6.15
N TRP A 259 -1.86 -14.06 -6.30
CA TRP A 259 -0.42 -13.91 -6.06
C TRP A 259 0.18 -12.80 -6.93
N PHE A 260 -0.16 -12.77 -8.22
CA PHE A 260 0.32 -11.71 -9.12
C PHE A 260 -0.14 -10.31 -8.66
N GLY A 261 -1.38 -10.18 -8.22
CA GLY A 261 -1.90 -8.94 -7.65
C GLY A 261 -1.09 -8.46 -6.45
N VAL A 262 -0.77 -9.37 -5.51
CA VAL A 262 0.09 -9.04 -4.35
C VAL A 262 1.48 -8.61 -4.79
N ILE A 263 2.12 -9.35 -5.70
CA ILE A 263 3.46 -9.02 -6.19
C ILE A 263 3.49 -7.65 -6.87
N VAL A 264 2.51 -7.36 -7.74
CA VAL A 264 2.41 -6.04 -8.39
C VAL A 264 2.31 -4.93 -7.35
N VAL A 265 1.48 -5.09 -6.32
CA VAL A 265 1.36 -4.09 -5.23
C VAL A 265 2.68 -3.92 -4.47
N VAL A 266 3.42 -4.99 -4.22
CA VAL A 266 4.73 -4.90 -3.56
C VAL A 266 5.76 -4.18 -4.44
N ILE A 267 5.73 -4.40 -5.75
CA ILE A 267 6.63 -3.71 -6.68
C ILE A 267 6.25 -2.24 -6.83
N THR A 268 4.97 -1.91 -6.90
CA THR A 268 4.54 -0.50 -6.93
C THR A 268 4.89 0.24 -5.65
N GLN A 269 4.91 -0.44 -4.49
CA GLN A 269 5.46 0.12 -3.25
C GLN A 269 6.94 0.52 -3.38
N MET A 270 7.74 -0.25 -4.11
CA MET A 270 9.13 0.11 -4.40
C MET A 270 9.19 1.36 -5.28
N GLY A 271 8.34 1.44 -6.30
CA GLY A 271 8.26 2.58 -7.21
C GLY A 271 7.96 3.90 -6.49
N VAL A 272 7.01 3.92 -5.56
CA VAL A 272 6.61 5.16 -4.87
C VAL A 272 7.65 5.72 -3.89
N ILE A 273 8.76 5.00 -3.64
CA ILE A 273 9.88 5.47 -2.80
C ILE A 273 11.23 5.55 -3.53
N THR A 274 11.30 5.14 -4.79
CA THR A 274 12.54 5.10 -5.57
C THR A 274 12.64 6.34 -6.47
N PRO A 275 13.83 6.97 -6.61
CA PRO A 275 14.05 8.04 -7.60
C PRO A 275 13.71 7.59 -9.03
N PRO A 276 13.23 8.47 -9.93
CA PRO A 276 13.37 9.93 -9.88
C PRO A 276 12.16 10.71 -9.32
N VAL A 277 10.95 10.15 -9.33
CA VAL A 277 9.77 10.80 -8.72
C VAL A 277 9.52 10.23 -7.34
N GLY A 278 9.15 8.96 -7.19
CA GLY A 278 8.86 8.42 -5.85
C GLY A 278 7.77 9.22 -5.12
N VAL A 279 6.52 9.08 -5.58
CA VAL A 279 5.37 9.92 -5.17
C VAL A 279 5.28 10.14 -3.65
N ASN A 280 5.48 9.10 -2.83
CA ASN A 280 5.41 9.23 -1.37
C ASN A 280 6.52 10.13 -0.81
N VAL A 281 7.72 10.10 -1.39
CA VAL A 281 8.84 10.96 -0.99
C VAL A 281 8.52 12.43 -1.28
N TYR A 282 7.90 12.72 -2.43
CA TYR A 282 7.45 14.08 -2.76
C TYR A 282 6.31 14.56 -1.87
N VAL A 283 5.37 13.67 -1.52
CA VAL A 283 4.31 13.99 -0.55
C VAL A 283 4.90 14.38 0.80
N VAL A 284 5.86 13.60 1.30
CA VAL A 284 6.54 13.91 2.57
C VAL A 284 7.31 15.24 2.48
N SER A 285 8.05 15.47 1.39
CA SER A 285 8.78 16.73 1.17
C SER A 285 7.85 17.95 1.05
N GLY A 286 6.67 17.78 0.46
CA GLY A 286 5.68 18.85 0.33
C GLY A 286 5.12 19.32 1.68
N ILE A 287 5.08 18.41 2.66
CA ILE A 287 4.62 18.67 4.04
C ILE A 287 5.76 19.23 4.88
N GLU A 288 6.92 18.58 4.83
CA GLU A 288 8.10 18.95 5.60
C GLU A 288 9.15 19.55 4.67
N ARG A 289 8.97 20.84 4.34
CA ARG A 289 9.80 21.57 3.36
C ARG A 289 11.23 21.81 3.81
N ASP A 290 11.50 21.67 5.10
CA ASP A 290 12.82 21.89 5.69
C ASP A 290 13.79 20.74 5.38
N ILE A 291 13.29 19.56 4.99
CA ILE A 291 14.12 18.39 4.69
C ILE A 291 14.38 18.31 3.17
N PRO A 292 15.64 18.34 2.72
CA PRO A 292 15.96 18.18 1.30
C PRO A 292 15.51 16.81 0.74
N LEU A 293 14.92 16.80 -0.46
CA LEU A 293 14.51 15.56 -1.15
C LEU A 293 15.59 14.46 -1.18
N PRO A 294 16.89 14.74 -1.49
CA PRO A 294 17.92 13.71 -1.48
C PRO A 294 18.09 13.03 -0.11
N GLU A 295 17.84 13.75 0.98
CA GLU A 295 17.93 13.21 2.33
C GLU A 295 16.79 12.24 2.62
N ILE A 296 15.58 12.54 2.15
CA ILE A 296 14.42 11.65 2.26
C ILE A 296 14.65 10.37 1.44
N PHE A 297 15.13 10.48 0.20
CA PHE A 297 15.48 9.32 -0.64
C PHE A 297 16.56 8.45 -0.02
N LYS A 298 17.63 9.06 0.51
CA LYS A 298 18.68 8.35 1.25
C LYS A 298 18.10 7.64 2.48
N GLY A 299 17.15 8.27 3.15
CA GLY A 299 16.36 7.71 4.24
C GLY A 299 15.51 6.49 3.87
N ALA A 300 14.92 6.53 2.67
CA ALA A 300 14.03 5.51 2.12
C ALA A 300 14.76 4.27 1.57
N MET A 301 16.01 4.43 1.12
CA MET A 301 16.79 3.36 0.47
C MET A 301 16.88 2.04 1.25
N PRO A 302 17.07 2.03 2.59
CA PRO A 302 17.08 0.78 3.36
C PRO A 302 15.74 0.04 3.32
N TYR A 303 14.61 0.76 3.18
CA TYR A 303 13.29 0.16 3.07
C TYR A 303 13.05 -0.40 1.67
N LEU A 304 13.58 0.25 0.63
CA LEU A 304 13.59 -0.31 -0.72
C LEU A 304 14.29 -1.68 -0.74
N PHE A 305 15.45 -1.79 -0.07
CA PHE A 305 16.13 -3.08 0.07
C PHE A 305 15.26 -4.13 0.77
N MET A 306 14.57 -3.75 1.85
CA MET A 306 13.65 -4.66 2.55
C MET A 306 12.46 -5.08 1.68
N LEU A 307 11.94 -4.19 0.83
CA LEU A 307 10.89 -4.52 -0.14
C LEU A 307 11.40 -5.51 -1.19
N ILE A 308 12.62 -5.33 -1.71
CA ILE A 308 13.25 -6.27 -2.64
C ILE A 308 13.38 -7.65 -1.98
N VAL A 309 13.88 -7.71 -0.74
CA VAL A 309 13.97 -8.96 0.02
C VAL A 309 12.59 -9.60 0.19
N ALA A 310 11.57 -8.82 0.55
CA ALA A 310 10.21 -9.32 0.69
C ALA A 310 9.67 -9.86 -0.64
N ALA A 311 9.87 -9.16 -1.76
CA ALA A 311 9.45 -9.60 -3.08
C ALA A 311 10.14 -10.91 -3.49
N VAL A 312 11.45 -11.02 -3.28
CA VAL A 312 12.19 -12.26 -3.54
C VAL A 312 11.64 -13.42 -2.69
N LEU A 313 11.36 -13.18 -1.41
CA LEU A 313 10.74 -14.19 -0.55
C LEU A 313 9.36 -14.61 -1.06
N MET A 314 8.51 -13.67 -1.49
CA MET A 314 7.18 -13.98 -2.04
C MET A 314 7.22 -14.66 -3.41
N ILE A 315 8.29 -14.45 -4.19
CA ILE A 315 8.53 -15.15 -5.46
C ILE A 315 8.96 -16.60 -5.21
N ILE A 316 9.88 -16.82 -4.25
CA ILE A 316 10.36 -18.16 -3.90
C ILE A 316 9.29 -18.95 -3.14
N PHE A 317 8.51 -18.27 -2.29
CA PHE A 317 7.46 -18.86 -1.47
C PHE A 317 6.10 -18.19 -1.75
N PRO A 318 5.41 -18.54 -2.86
CA PRO A 318 4.09 -17.99 -3.19
C PRO A 318 3.04 -18.20 -2.11
N GLN A 319 3.20 -19.24 -1.30
CA GLN A 319 2.37 -19.54 -0.12
C GLN A 319 2.31 -18.37 0.88
N ILE A 320 3.31 -17.47 0.93
CA ILE A 320 3.22 -16.26 1.77
C ILE A 320 1.99 -15.41 1.39
N CYS A 321 1.64 -15.38 0.10
CA CYS A 321 0.46 -14.69 -0.41
C CYS A 321 -0.79 -15.59 -0.40
N LEU A 322 -0.63 -16.88 -0.72
CA LEU A 322 -1.75 -17.80 -1.02
C LEU A 322 -2.24 -18.61 0.18
N PHE A 323 -1.46 -18.75 1.25
CA PHE A 323 -1.78 -19.60 2.39
C PHE A 323 -3.10 -19.21 3.08
N LEU A 324 -3.34 -17.93 3.33
CA LEU A 324 -4.60 -17.50 3.95
C LEU A 324 -5.81 -17.61 3.01
N PRO A 325 -5.72 -17.21 1.72
CA PRO A 325 -6.79 -17.48 0.76
C PRO A 325 -7.16 -18.96 0.64
N GLU A 326 -6.17 -19.86 0.58
CA GLU A 326 -6.36 -21.32 0.47
C GLU A 326 -7.01 -21.94 1.72
N LEU A 327 -6.91 -21.30 2.90
CA LEU A 327 -7.52 -21.79 4.14
C LEU A 327 -9.03 -21.50 4.24
N LEU A 328 -9.54 -20.56 3.44
CA LEU A 328 -10.92 -20.09 3.49
C LEU A 328 -11.79 -20.67 2.35
N HIS A 329 -11.19 -21.40 1.42
CA HIS A 329 -11.83 -22.04 0.26
C HIS A 329 -11.51 -23.53 0.23
#